data_AF-A0A0B6VSS0-F1
#
_entry.id   AF-A0A0B6VSS0-F1
#
_cell.length_a   1.000
_cell.length_b   1.000
_cell.length_c   1.000
_cell.angle_alpha   90.00
_cell.angle_beta   90.00
_cell.angle_gamma   90.00
#
_symmetry.space_group_name_H-M   'P 1'
#
loop_
_entity.id
_entity.type
_entity.pdbx_description
1 polymer ?
#
loop_
_entity_poly.entity_id
_entity_poly.type
_entity_poly.pdbx_seq_one_letter_code
_entity_poly.pdbx_strand_id
1 'polypeptide(L)'
;MFTLAGMAVQLRRNTHPAERHRAMTWMQRLKRVFNIDIEVCEHCGGQVKVIASIEDPKVIELILNYLRQKAAKVDAAKQHELPPERAPPLTPSLFDPSQTCLFN
;
A
#
# COMPACT_ATOMS: atom_id res chain seq x y z
N MET A 1 -20.99 12.42 38.88
CA MET A 1 -20.29 12.64 37.60
C MET A 1 -19.47 11.40 37.28
N PHE A 2 -20.01 10.46 36.49
CA PHE A 2 -19.22 9.42 35.83
C PHE A 2 -19.85 9.19 34.46
N THR A 3 -19.24 9.79 33.44
CA THR A 3 -19.67 9.63 32.04
C THR A 3 -19.07 8.33 31.52
N LEU A 4 -19.89 7.29 31.39
CA LEU A 4 -19.55 6.09 30.64
C LEU A 4 -19.79 6.36 29.15
N ALA A 5 -18.77 6.86 28.46
CA ALA A 5 -18.69 6.77 27.00
C ALA A 5 -18.16 5.38 26.66
N GLY A 6 -19.08 4.45 26.42
CA GLY A 6 -18.77 3.08 26.01
C GLY A 6 -19.78 2.61 24.98
N MET A 7 -19.87 3.32 23.85
CA MET A 7 -20.66 2.84 22.71
C MET A 7 -19.89 1.70 22.05
N ALA A 8 -20.25 0.47 22.42
CA ALA A 8 -19.83 -0.74 21.73
C ALA A 8 -20.27 -0.67 20.26
N VAL A 9 -19.32 -0.61 19.34
CA VAL A 9 -19.58 -0.80 17.90
C VAL A 9 -19.87 -2.29 17.69
N GLN A 10 -21.14 -2.64 17.79
CA GLN A 10 -21.66 -3.97 17.53
C GLN A 10 -21.53 -4.29 16.03
N LEU A 11 -20.59 -5.15 15.64
CA LEU A 11 -20.54 -5.76 14.30
C LEU A 11 -21.68 -6.79 14.15
N ARG A 12 -22.93 -6.32 13.99
CA ARG A 12 -24.08 -7.19 13.65
C ARG A 12 -23.94 -7.68 12.21
N ARG A 13 -23.75 -8.99 12.04
CA ARG A 13 -23.93 -9.67 10.75
C ARG A 13 -25.37 -10.18 10.68
N ASN A 14 -26.29 -9.36 10.16
CA ASN A 14 -27.64 -9.83 9.81
C ASN A 14 -27.58 -10.40 8.39
N THR A 15 -27.86 -11.69 8.23
CA THR A 15 -27.96 -12.32 6.92
C THR A 15 -29.26 -13.08 6.79
N HIS A 16 -30.26 -12.43 6.17
CA HIS A 16 -31.39 -13.10 5.54
C HIS A 16 -31.02 -13.41 4.06
N PRO A 17 -31.18 -14.64 3.55
CA PRO A 17 -30.67 -15.03 2.22
C PRO A 17 -31.31 -14.30 1.04
N ALA A 18 -32.60 -13.95 1.13
CA ALA A 18 -33.37 -13.41 0.01
C ALA A 18 -33.19 -11.90 -0.25
N GLU A 19 -32.62 -11.15 0.70
CA GLU A 19 -32.43 -9.69 0.62
C GLU A 19 -31.06 -9.30 0.03
N ARG A 20 -30.20 -10.29 -0.21
CA ARG A 20 -28.80 -10.14 -0.64
C ARG A 20 -28.63 -9.65 -2.08
N HIS A 21 -29.70 -9.47 -2.84
CA HIS A 21 -29.56 -9.27 -4.29
C HIS A 21 -29.04 -7.89 -4.73
N ARG A 22 -28.97 -6.83 -3.91
CA ARG A 22 -28.35 -5.54 -4.33
C ARG A 22 -27.74 -4.67 -3.20
N ALA A 23 -27.38 -5.22 -2.05
CA ALA A 23 -26.71 -4.42 -1.02
C ALA A 23 -25.19 -4.41 -1.25
N MET A 24 -24.64 -3.31 -1.80
CA MET A 24 -23.18 -3.13 -1.90
C MET A 24 -22.55 -3.14 -0.50
N THR A 25 -21.52 -3.97 -0.32
CA THR A 25 -20.73 -3.99 0.92
C THR A 25 -20.00 -2.65 1.11
N TRP A 26 -19.58 -2.36 2.33
CA TRP A 26 -18.80 -1.16 2.61
C TRP A 26 -17.51 -1.10 1.77
N MET A 27 -16.83 -2.24 1.57
CA MET A 27 -15.63 -2.34 0.73
C MET A 27 -15.93 -2.02 -0.75
N GLN A 28 -17.04 -2.56 -1.28
CA GLN A 28 -17.49 -2.28 -2.66
C GLN A 28 -17.80 -0.79 -2.87
N ARG A 29 -18.28 -0.10 -1.84
CA ARG A 29 -18.52 1.35 -1.90
C ARG A 29 -17.21 2.14 -1.95
N LEU A 30 -16.20 1.75 -1.17
CA LEU A 30 -14.87 2.38 -1.23
C LEU A 30 -14.24 2.23 -2.61
N LYS A 31 -14.32 1.03 -3.19
CA LYS A 31 -13.84 0.77 -4.56
C LYS A 31 -14.57 1.64 -5.58
N ARG A 32 -15.89 1.76 -5.46
CA ARG A 32 -16.71 2.53 -6.41
C ARG A 32 -16.53 4.05 -6.29
N VAL A 33 -16.40 4.58 -5.08
CA VAL A 33 -16.41 6.05 -4.84
C VAL A 33 -14.99 6.62 -4.82
N PHE A 34 -14.04 5.90 -4.22
CA PHE A 34 -12.68 6.38 -3.99
C PHE A 34 -11.62 5.61 -4.79
N ASN A 35 -12.02 4.61 -5.58
CA ASN A 35 -11.10 3.71 -6.29
C ASN A 35 -10.08 3.03 -5.35
N ILE A 36 -10.51 2.70 -4.12
CA ILE A 36 -9.71 1.98 -3.13
C ILE A 36 -10.22 0.54 -3.05
N ASP A 37 -9.40 -0.42 -3.47
CA ASP A 37 -9.73 -1.84 -3.35
C ASP A 37 -9.07 -2.45 -2.12
N ILE A 38 -9.90 -2.95 -1.20
CA ILE A 38 -9.48 -3.66 0.00
C ILE A 38 -10.22 -5.00 0.11
N GLU A 39 -10.65 -5.59 -1.01
CA GLU A 39 -11.26 -6.93 -1.02
C GLU A 39 -10.20 -8.03 -1.13
N VAL A 40 -9.06 -7.71 -1.73
CA VAL A 40 -7.98 -8.64 -2.05
C VAL A 40 -6.67 -8.14 -1.46
N CYS A 41 -5.90 -9.02 -0.82
CA CYS A 41 -4.55 -8.71 -0.35
C CYS A 41 -3.59 -8.60 -1.54
N GLU A 42 -2.88 -7.48 -1.65
CA GLU A 42 -1.89 -7.25 -2.72
C GLU A 42 -0.68 -8.21 -2.67
N HIS A 43 -0.39 -8.81 -1.52
CA HIS A 43 0.76 -9.70 -1.36
C HIS A 43 0.45 -11.16 -1.71
N CYS A 44 -0.72 -11.67 -1.29
CA CYS A 44 -1.06 -13.08 -1.46
C CYS A 44 -2.27 -13.34 -2.37
N GLY A 45 -3.00 -12.30 -2.81
CA GLY A 45 -4.22 -12.45 -3.62
C GLY A 45 -5.41 -13.04 -2.86
N GLY A 46 -5.29 -13.24 -1.55
CA GLY A 46 -6.37 -13.77 -0.70
C GLY A 46 -7.45 -12.74 -0.42
N GLN A 47 -8.67 -13.22 -0.15
CA GLN A 47 -9.76 -12.36 0.32
C GLN A 47 -9.46 -11.82 1.72
N VAL A 48 -9.68 -10.53 1.92
CA VAL A 48 -9.49 -9.87 3.22
C VAL A 48 -10.82 -9.41 3.81
N LYS A 49 -10.81 -9.13 5.11
CA LYS A 49 -11.99 -8.68 5.84
C LYS A 49 -11.63 -7.52 6.75
N VAL A 50 -12.47 -6.50 6.76
CA VAL A 50 -12.40 -5.39 7.72
C VAL A 50 -12.72 -5.92 9.12
N ILE A 51 -11.78 -5.76 10.05
CA ILE A 51 -11.92 -6.20 11.45
C ILE A 51 -12.17 -5.06 12.43
N ALA A 52 -11.72 -3.84 12.11
CA ALA A 52 -11.88 -2.65 12.93
C ALA A 52 -11.79 -1.38 12.08
N SER A 53 -12.39 -0.29 12.58
CA SER A 53 -12.21 1.08 12.10
C SER A 53 -11.53 1.88 13.21
N ILE A 54 -10.59 2.75 12.87
CA ILE A 54 -9.91 3.65 13.81
C ILE A 54 -10.26 5.07 13.40
N GLU A 55 -10.99 5.78 14.26
CA GLU A 55 -11.53 7.12 13.96
C GLU A 55 -10.99 8.22 14.88
N ASP A 56 -10.26 7.83 15.95
CA ASP A 56 -9.66 8.80 16.88
C ASP A 56 -8.48 9.52 16.20
N PRO A 57 -8.53 10.87 16.07
CA PRO A 57 -7.50 11.64 15.36
C PRO A 57 -6.13 11.54 16.03
N LYS A 58 -6.08 11.47 17.37
CA LYS A 58 -4.82 11.36 18.11
C LYS A 58 -4.18 10.00 17.87
N VAL A 59 -4.97 8.93 17.79
CA VAL A 59 -4.47 7.59 17.46
C VAL A 59 -3.96 7.54 16.02
N ILE A 60 -4.69 8.13 15.07
CA ILE A 60 -4.27 8.21 13.67
C ILE A 60 -2.92 8.95 13.55
N GLU A 61 -2.78 10.10 14.21
CA GLU A 61 -1.53 10.87 14.22
C GLU A 61 -0.36 10.07 14.79
N LEU A 62 -0.57 9.36 15.90
CA LEU A 62 0.46 8.50 16.50
C LEU A 62 0.93 7.40 15.53
N ILE A 63 -0.02 6.72 14.85
CA ILE A 63 0.29 5.69 13.86
C ILE A 63 1.09 6.29 12.70
N LEU A 64 0.63 7.41 12.15
CA LEU A 64 1.31 8.07 11.02
C LEU A 64 2.72 8.53 11.38
N ASN A 65 2.91 9.07 12.59
CA ASN A 65 4.23 9.46 13.09
C ASN A 65 5.18 8.26 13.19
N TYR A 66 4.71 7.14 13.75
CA TYR A 66 5.49 5.91 13.84
C TYR A 66 5.88 5.38 12.45
N LEU A 67 4.93 5.34 11.50
CA LEU A 67 5.19 4.85 10.15
C LEU A 67 6.22 5.70 9.39
N ARG A 68 6.16 7.03 9.52
CA ARG A 68 7.17 7.92 8.92
C ARG A 68 8.57 7.66 9.45
N GLN A 69 8.71 7.50 10.77
CA GLN A 69 10.01 7.18 11.39
C GLN A 69 10.52 5.80 10.94
N LYS A 70 9.63 4.81 10.83
CA LYS A 70 9.97 3.47 10.35
C LYS A 70 10.45 3.49 8.90
N ALA A 71 9.78 4.23 8.02
CA ALA A 71 10.18 4.38 6.63
C ALA A 71 11.57 5.03 6.51
N ALA A 72 11.80 6.14 7.22
CA ALA A 72 13.09 6.82 7.22
C ALA A 72 14.25 5.90 7.66
N LYS A 73 14.02 5.02 8.65
CA LYS A 73 15.02 4.02 9.08
C LYS A 73 15.30 2.97 7.99
N VAL A 74 14.27 2.51 7.28
CA VAL A 74 14.42 1.56 6.18
C VAL A 74 15.19 2.20 5.03
N ASP A 75 14.91 3.46 4.70
CA ASP A 75 15.59 4.17 3.62
C ASP A 75 17.07 4.44 3.96
N ALA A 76 17.36 4.85 5.20
CA ALA A 76 18.73 4.99 5.68
C ALA A 76 19.51 3.66 5.63
N ALA A 77 18.87 2.54 5.99
CA ALA A 77 19.48 1.22 5.86
C ALA A 77 19.79 0.86 4.40
N LYS A 78 18.85 1.12 3.47
CA LYS A 78 19.07 0.89 2.03
C LYS A 78 20.21 1.72 1.46
N GLN A 79 20.37 2.97 1.90
CA GLN A 79 21.46 3.84 1.46
C GLN A 79 22.84 3.30 1.87
N HIS A 80 22.94 2.64 3.01
CA HIS A 80 24.20 2.04 3.46
C HIS A 80 24.59 0.78 2.66
N GLU A 81 23.62 0.10 2.07
CA GLU A 81 23.86 -1.12 1.26
C GLU A 81 24.13 -0.84 -0.22
N LEU A 82 23.94 0.40 -0.68
CA LEU A 82 24.25 0.75 -2.06
C LEU A 82 25.77 0.84 -2.25
N PRO A 83 26.35 0.13 -3.25
CA PRO A 83 27.74 0.31 -3.60
C PRO A 83 28.01 1.78 -3.93
N PRO A 84 29.21 2.30 -3.62
CA PRO A 84 29.58 3.66 -4.01
C PRO A 84 29.37 3.86 -5.51
N GLU A 85 28.95 5.07 -5.90
CA GLU A 85 28.69 5.43 -7.29
C GLU A 85 29.87 5.03 -8.17
N ARG A 86 29.65 4.03 -9.04
CA ARG A 86 30.67 3.61 -9.99
C ARG A 86 30.78 4.70 -11.04
N ALA A 87 32.01 5.17 -11.26
CA ALA A 87 32.29 6.08 -12.37
C ALA A 87 31.69 5.51 -13.66
N PRO A 88 31.06 6.35 -14.52
CA PRO A 88 30.60 5.91 -15.83
C PRO A 88 31.73 5.17 -16.54
N PRO A 89 31.47 4.02 -17.18
CA PRO A 89 32.52 3.31 -17.90
C PRO A 89 33.10 4.28 -18.93
N LEU A 90 34.40 4.57 -18.79
CA LEU A 90 35.18 5.28 -19.80
C LEU A 90 35.24 4.37 -21.02
N THR A 91 34.23 4.49 -21.88
CA THR A 91 34.25 3.91 -23.21
C THR A 91 35.12 4.84 -24.05
N PRO A 92 36.37 4.46 -24.42
CA PRO A 92 36.96 5.06 -25.60
C PRO A 92 35.97 4.78 -26.73
N SER A 93 35.51 5.83 -27.40
CA SER A 93 34.53 5.79 -28.49
C SER A 93 34.79 4.60 -29.44
N LEU A 94 34.08 3.50 -29.21
CA LEU A 94 34.16 2.25 -29.98
C LEU A 94 33.15 2.27 -31.14
N PHE A 95 32.47 3.39 -31.35
CA PHE A 95 31.76 3.64 -32.60
C PHE A 95 32.74 4.28 -33.58
N ASP A 96 33.52 3.41 -34.23
CA ASP A 96 34.10 3.73 -35.54
C ASP A 96 33.04 3.38 -36.60
N PRO A 97 32.38 4.38 -37.22
CA PRO A 97 31.34 4.14 -38.22
C PRO A 97 31.86 3.57 -39.54
N SER A 98 33.16 3.27 -39.65
CA SER A 98 33.76 2.72 -40.88
C SER A 98 33.63 1.20 -41.08
N GLN A 99 33.11 0.45 -40.10
CA GLN A 99 32.99 -1.02 -40.19
C GLN A 99 31.60 -1.52 -40.65
N THR A 100 30.85 -0.75 -41.43
CA THR A 100 29.54 -1.20 -41.99
C THR A 100 29.62 -1.83 -43.39
N CYS A 101 30.81 -2.04 -43.95
CA CYS A 101 30.94 -2.71 -45.24
C CYS A 101 31.76 -3.98 -45.09
N LEU A 102 31.16 -5.08 -44.64
CA LEU A 102 31.52 -6.47 -45.01
C LEU A 102 30.67 -7.47 -44.21
N PHE A 103 29.38 -7.62 -44.54
CA PHE A 103 28.69 -8.91 -44.48
C PHE A 103 27.55 -8.87 -45.50
N ASN A 104 27.68 -9.77 -46.49
CA ASN A 104 26.83 -10.08 -47.66
C ASN A 104 25.42 -9.48 -47.73
#